data_AF-A0A2N6EVY1-F1
#
_entry.id   AF-A0A2N6EVY1-F1
#
_cell.length_a   1.000
_cell.length_b   1.000
_cell.length_c   1.000
_cell.angle_alpha   90.00
_cell.angle_beta   90.00
_cell.angle_gamma   90.00
#
_symmetry.space_group_name_H-M   'P 1'
#
loop_
_entity.id
_entity.type
_entity.pdbx_description
1 polymer ?
#
loop_
_entity_poly.entity_id
_entity_poly.type
_entity_poly.pdbx_seq_one_letter_code
_entity_poly.pdbx_strand_id
1 'polypeptide(L)'
;MMQSLLTRYQTLLETVDGWFADCIKQAGEQITCHAGCSACCRGLFEISLLDARLLQDGFALLDATLREQVLGKALQRVGELQAAWPEFRHPYILNRLPHEDWQEMPEDDPTPCPLLSTDGRCLVYAHRPMTCRLHGLPNIDCSGESFSDEYCTLNFKQADP
;
A
#
# COMPACT_ATOMS: atom_id res chain seq x y z
N MET A 1 -20.09 10.63 -14.91
CA MET A 1 -20.04 9.19 -14.60
C MET A 1 -18.75 8.82 -13.86
N MET A 2 -17.56 9.02 -14.45
CA MET A 2 -16.26 8.71 -13.80
C MET A 2 -16.03 9.42 -12.46
N GLN A 3 -16.27 10.74 -12.39
CA GLN A 3 -16.10 11.50 -11.14
C GLN A 3 -16.97 10.98 -10.00
N SER A 4 -18.24 10.66 -10.29
CA SER A 4 -19.15 10.07 -9.29
C SER A 4 -18.67 8.72 -8.77
N LEU A 5 -18.06 7.88 -9.64
CA LEU A 5 -17.47 6.62 -9.22
C LEU A 5 -16.26 6.84 -8.30
N LEU A 6 -15.36 7.77 -8.66
CA LEU A 6 -14.20 8.11 -7.83
C LEU A 6 -14.62 8.68 -6.47
N THR A 7 -15.62 9.55 -6.43
CA THR A 7 -16.17 10.06 -5.15
C THR A 7 -16.71 8.93 -4.27
N ARG A 8 -17.51 8.02 -4.84
CA ARG A 8 -18.01 6.86 -4.09
C ARG A 8 -16.88 5.95 -3.58
N TYR A 9 -15.85 5.78 -4.39
CA TYR A 9 -14.68 5.00 -4.01
C TYR A 9 -13.88 5.68 -2.89
N GLN A 10 -13.68 6.99 -2.95
CA GLN A 10 -13.08 7.76 -1.85
C GLN A 10 -13.88 7.60 -0.55
N THR A 11 -15.21 7.70 -0.60
CA THR A 11 -16.07 7.46 0.58
C THR A 11 -15.91 6.06 1.16
N LEU A 12 -15.73 5.04 0.30
CA LEU A 12 -15.42 3.69 0.76
C LEU A 12 -14.04 3.64 1.46
N LEU A 13 -13.02 4.25 0.87
CA LEU A 13 -11.68 4.32 1.47
C LEU A 13 -11.68 5.04 2.83
N GLU A 14 -12.46 6.12 2.97
CA GLU A 14 -12.66 6.83 4.24
C GLU A 14 -13.37 5.96 5.28
N THR A 15 -14.34 5.16 4.86
CA THR A 15 -15.02 4.19 5.73
C THR A 15 -14.03 3.14 6.24
N VAL A 16 -13.16 2.64 5.36
CA VAL A 16 -12.10 1.69 5.70
C VAL A 16 -11.08 2.32 6.65
N ASP A 17 -10.69 3.58 6.44
CA ASP A 17 -9.80 4.30 7.37
C ASP A 17 -10.40 4.41 8.77
N GLY A 18 -11.70 4.72 8.87
CA GLY A 18 -12.41 4.77 10.15
C GLY A 18 -12.44 3.42 10.85
N TRP A 19 -12.79 2.35 10.12
CA TRP A 19 -12.77 0.99 10.63
C TRP A 19 -11.37 0.57 11.13
N PHE A 20 -10.33 0.84 10.34
CA PHE A 20 -8.94 0.51 10.72
C PHE A 20 -8.48 1.27 11.97
N ALA A 21 -8.85 2.55 12.09
CA ALA A 21 -8.57 3.34 13.29
C ALA A 21 -9.26 2.77 14.54
N ASP A 22 -10.50 2.30 14.40
CA ASP A 22 -11.22 1.63 15.49
C ASP A 22 -10.57 0.30 15.89
N CYS A 23 -10.05 -0.48 14.92
CA CYS A 23 -9.28 -1.69 15.20
C CYS A 23 -7.99 -1.38 15.97
N ILE A 24 -7.21 -0.38 15.54
CA ILE A 24 -6.01 0.07 16.29
C ILE A 24 -6.37 0.44 17.72
N LYS A 25 -7.44 1.23 17.90
CA LYS A 25 -7.88 1.68 19.22
C LYS A 25 -8.26 0.51 20.14
N GLN A 26 -8.88 -0.53 19.59
CA GLN A 26 -9.30 -1.72 20.35
C GLN A 26 -8.12 -2.64 20.70
N ALA A 27 -7.23 -2.89 19.73
CA ALA A 27 -6.08 -3.78 19.94
C ALA A 27 -4.96 -3.13 20.80
N GLY A 28 -4.89 -1.80 20.82
CA GLY A 28 -3.94 -1.05 21.64
C GLY A 28 -2.49 -1.32 21.24
N GLU A 29 -1.65 -1.66 22.22
CA GLU A 29 -0.21 -1.90 22.02
C GLU A 29 0.11 -3.15 21.17
N GLN A 30 -0.89 -3.96 20.85
CA GLN A 30 -0.74 -5.12 19.97
C GLN A 30 -0.53 -4.72 18.49
N ILE A 31 -0.89 -3.49 18.12
CA ILE A 31 -0.69 -2.97 16.77
C ILE A 31 0.36 -1.85 16.78
N THR A 32 1.42 -2.05 16.00
CA THR A 32 2.53 -1.09 15.82
C THR A 32 2.22 -0.04 14.75
N CYS A 33 1.16 -0.23 13.94
CA CYS A 33 0.85 0.67 12.83
C CYS A 33 0.48 2.08 13.34
N HIS A 34 1.23 3.09 12.88
CA HIS A 34 0.95 4.51 13.10
C HIS A 34 1.54 5.34 11.96
N ALA A 35 1.20 6.63 11.87
CA ALA A 35 1.85 7.52 10.92
C ALA A 35 3.37 7.57 11.18
N GLY A 36 4.18 7.24 10.18
CA GLY A 36 5.65 7.12 10.31
C GLY A 36 6.15 5.68 10.52
N CYS A 37 5.25 4.72 10.79
CA CYS A 37 5.59 3.31 10.64
C CYS A 37 5.59 2.96 9.14
N SER A 38 6.70 2.40 8.65
CA SER A 38 6.92 2.16 7.22
C SER A 38 7.47 0.77 6.89
N ALA A 39 7.32 -0.18 7.83
CA ALA A 39 7.79 -1.54 7.63
C ALA A 39 7.12 -2.19 6.40
N CYS A 40 5.81 -2.02 6.23
CA CYS A 40 5.04 -2.52 5.09
C CYS A 40 5.04 -1.60 3.85
N CYS A 41 5.72 -0.45 3.87
CA CYS A 41 5.71 0.52 2.77
C CYS A 41 6.76 0.17 1.68
N ARG A 42 6.75 -1.09 1.22
CA ARG A 42 7.73 -1.71 0.34
C ARG A 42 7.09 -2.90 -0.39
N GLY A 43 7.86 -3.57 -1.25
CA GLY A 43 7.36 -4.72 -2.01
C GLY A 43 6.52 -4.32 -3.23
N LEU A 44 6.12 -5.34 -3.97
CA LEU A 44 5.24 -5.23 -5.13
C LEU A 44 3.85 -5.74 -4.75
N PHE A 45 2.83 -5.04 -5.20
CA PHE A 45 1.44 -5.45 -5.03
C PHE A 45 0.59 -4.77 -6.09
N GLU A 46 -0.50 -5.43 -6.46
CA GLU A 46 -1.48 -4.85 -7.34
C GLU A 46 -2.34 -3.80 -6.63
N ILE A 47 -2.79 -2.82 -7.41
CA ILE A 47 -3.77 -1.83 -7.00
C ILE A 47 -4.85 -1.74 -8.08
N SER A 48 -6.06 -1.35 -7.70
CA SER A 48 -7.12 -1.16 -8.68
C SER A 48 -6.84 0.05 -9.58
N LEU A 49 -7.52 0.14 -10.73
CA LEU A 49 -7.47 1.35 -11.57
C LEU A 49 -8.04 2.59 -10.86
N LEU A 50 -8.95 2.39 -9.90
CA LEU A 50 -9.47 3.47 -9.07
C LEU A 50 -8.41 3.97 -8.09
N ASP A 51 -7.67 3.06 -7.44
CA ASP A 51 -6.51 3.42 -6.61
C ASP A 51 -5.45 4.16 -7.43
N ALA A 52 -5.07 3.63 -8.60
CA ALA A 52 -4.08 4.25 -9.46
C ALA A 52 -4.49 5.68 -9.85
N ARG A 53 -5.78 5.91 -10.14
CA ARG A 53 -6.28 7.25 -10.45
C ARG A 53 -6.22 8.19 -9.25
N LEU A 54 -6.63 7.74 -8.07
CA LEU A 54 -6.55 8.54 -6.85
C LEU A 54 -5.10 8.84 -6.44
N LEU A 55 -4.19 7.88 -6.67
CA LEU A 55 -2.77 8.05 -6.42
C LEU A 55 -2.17 9.11 -7.35
N GLN A 56 -2.59 9.15 -8.63
CA GLN A 56 -2.23 10.23 -9.55
C GLN A 56 -2.75 11.60 -9.08
N ASP A 57 -3.97 11.67 -8.55
CA ASP A 57 -4.52 12.91 -8.00
C ASP A 57 -3.68 13.37 -6.79
N GLY A 58 -3.34 12.46 -5.87
CA GLY A 58 -2.46 12.75 -4.73
C GLY A 58 -1.06 13.19 -5.16
N PHE A 59 -0.47 12.50 -6.13
CA PHE A 59 0.84 12.84 -6.69
C PHE A 59 0.85 14.22 -7.36
N ALA A 60 -0.24 14.60 -8.04
CA ALA A 60 -0.37 15.89 -8.69
C ALA A 60 -0.39 17.07 -7.71
N LEU A 61 -0.75 16.83 -6.43
CA LEU A 61 -0.76 17.83 -5.36
C LEU A 61 0.63 18.06 -4.73
N LEU A 62 1.60 17.19 -5.00
CA LEU A 62 2.98 17.38 -4.52
C LEU A 62 3.64 18.56 -5.23
N ASP A 63 4.56 19.23 -4.54
CA ASP A 63 5.37 20.29 -5.15
C ASP A 63 6.29 19.72 -6.27
N ALA A 64 6.83 20.62 -7.09
CA ALA A 64 7.66 20.21 -8.24
C ALA A 64 8.89 19.39 -7.83
N THR A 65 9.53 19.74 -6.72
CA THR A 65 10.74 19.08 -6.21
C THR A 65 10.42 17.65 -5.76
N LEU A 66 9.37 17.48 -4.96
CA LEU A 66 8.93 16.16 -4.50
C LEU A 66 8.46 15.28 -5.66
N ARG A 67 7.74 15.85 -6.64
CA ARG A 67 7.33 15.12 -7.84
C ARG A 67 8.53 14.60 -8.63
N GLU A 68 9.56 15.42 -8.82
CA GLU A 68 10.78 15.01 -9.50
C GLU A 68 11.49 13.87 -8.76
N GLN A 69 11.62 13.97 -7.43
CA GLN A 69 12.22 12.92 -6.60
C GLN A 69 11.45 11.58 -6.70
N VAL A 70 10.13 11.64 -6.57
CA VAL A 70 9.27 10.44 -6.66
C VAL A 70 9.35 9.83 -8.05
N LEU A 71 9.33 10.64 -9.12
CA LEU A 71 9.47 10.15 -10.49
C LEU A 71 10.85 9.52 -10.73
N GLY A 72 11.93 10.09 -10.19
CA GLY A 72 13.26 9.50 -10.25
C GLY A 72 13.30 8.10 -9.64
N LYS A 73 12.76 7.94 -8.41
CA LYS A 73 12.64 6.64 -7.74
C LYS A 73 11.77 5.65 -8.54
N ALA A 74 10.64 6.11 -9.05
CA ALA A 74 9.72 5.27 -9.82
C ALA A 74 10.33 4.80 -11.14
N LEU A 75 11.03 5.67 -11.87
CA LEU A 75 11.72 5.33 -13.12
C LEU A 75 12.87 4.35 -12.88
N GLN A 76 13.65 4.55 -11.81
CA GLN A 76 14.67 3.59 -11.41
C GLN A 76 14.04 2.22 -11.15
N ARG A 77 12.97 2.17 -10.35
CA ARG A 77 12.29 0.91 -10.04
C ARG A 77 11.72 0.25 -11.28
N VAL A 78 11.09 0.99 -12.18
CA VAL A 78 10.61 0.45 -13.47
C VAL A 78 11.75 -0.16 -14.27
N GLY A 79 12.94 0.46 -14.29
CA GLY A 79 14.12 -0.09 -14.96
C GLY A 79 14.59 -1.42 -14.36
N GLU A 80 14.62 -1.52 -13.03
CA GLU A 80 14.93 -2.77 -12.31
C GLU A 80 13.92 -3.88 -12.66
N LEU A 81 12.62 -3.56 -12.62
CA LEU A 81 11.56 -4.52 -12.94
C LEU A 81 11.61 -4.95 -14.41
N GLN A 82 11.94 -4.05 -15.33
CA GLN A 82 12.07 -4.37 -16.75
C GLN A 82 13.31 -5.21 -17.08
N ALA A 83 14.34 -5.16 -16.25
CA ALA A 83 15.48 -6.05 -16.38
C ALA A 83 15.12 -7.50 -16.01
N ALA A 84 14.24 -7.69 -15.02
CA ALA A 84 13.70 -9.00 -14.65
C ALA A 84 12.58 -9.47 -15.60
N TRP A 85 11.68 -8.56 -15.98
CA TRP A 85 10.49 -8.81 -16.80
C TRP A 85 10.42 -7.83 -17.99
N PRO A 86 11.06 -8.14 -19.13
CA PRO A 86 11.10 -7.24 -20.30
C PRO A 86 9.73 -6.86 -20.89
N GLU A 87 8.69 -7.64 -20.60
CA GLU A 87 7.29 -7.40 -20.96
C GLU A 87 6.57 -6.44 -20.01
N PHE A 88 7.15 -6.11 -18.86
CA PHE A 88 6.59 -5.14 -17.90
C PHE A 88 6.68 -3.72 -18.46
N ARG A 89 5.70 -3.37 -19.29
CA ARG A 89 5.59 -2.09 -20.00
C ARG A 89 4.21 -1.51 -19.76
N HIS A 90 4.03 -0.24 -20.12
CA HIS A 90 2.72 0.41 -20.07
C HIS A 90 1.62 -0.53 -20.63
N PRO A 91 0.52 -0.77 -19.89
CA PRO A 91 0.05 -0.01 -18.72
C PRO A 91 0.60 -0.43 -17.34
N TYR A 92 1.73 -1.15 -17.27
CA TYR A 92 2.43 -1.54 -16.03
C TYR A 92 1.55 -2.37 -15.08
N ILE A 93 0.93 -3.42 -15.64
CA ILE A 93 0.03 -4.32 -14.89
C ILE A 93 0.83 -5.51 -14.36
N LEU A 94 0.98 -5.60 -13.03
CA LEU A 94 1.68 -6.71 -12.36
C LEU A 94 0.99 -8.05 -12.54
N ASN A 95 -0.35 -8.10 -12.59
CA ASN A 95 -1.15 -9.33 -12.77
C ASN A 95 -0.91 -10.06 -14.11
N ARG A 96 -0.05 -9.53 -14.99
CA ARG A 96 0.39 -10.20 -16.22
C ARG A 96 1.71 -10.96 -16.06
N LEU A 97 2.38 -10.78 -14.93
CA LEU A 97 3.64 -11.41 -14.58
C LEU A 97 3.39 -12.68 -13.74
N PRO A 98 4.35 -13.62 -13.67
CA PRO A 98 4.23 -14.80 -12.82
C PRO A 98 4.01 -14.39 -11.36
N HIS A 99 2.90 -14.84 -10.78
CA HIS A 99 2.47 -14.43 -9.43
C HIS A 99 3.48 -14.81 -8.34
N GLU A 100 4.12 -15.97 -8.47
CA GLU A 100 5.10 -16.50 -7.51
C GLU A 100 6.33 -15.59 -7.29
N ASP A 101 6.62 -14.70 -8.24
CA ASP A 101 7.82 -13.85 -8.14
C ASP A 101 7.60 -12.54 -7.37
N TRP A 102 6.35 -12.18 -7.03
CA TRP A 102 6.04 -10.87 -6.44
C TRP A 102 4.91 -10.85 -5.41
N GLN A 103 4.24 -11.98 -5.16
CA GLN A 103 3.14 -12.04 -4.19
C GLN A 103 3.55 -11.77 -2.75
N GLU A 104 4.81 -12.04 -2.39
CA GLU A 104 5.31 -11.79 -1.05
C GLU A 104 5.71 -10.31 -0.88
N MET A 105 5.24 -9.68 0.20
CA MET A 105 5.60 -8.32 0.59
C MET A 105 6.33 -8.30 1.94
N PRO A 106 7.52 -8.89 2.04
CA PRO A 106 8.18 -9.02 3.34
C PRO A 106 8.62 -7.64 3.86
N GLU A 107 8.52 -7.41 5.18
CA GLU A 107 8.89 -6.11 5.78
C GLU A 107 10.40 -5.81 5.69
N ASP A 108 11.22 -6.79 5.31
CA ASP A 108 12.66 -6.63 5.07
C ASP A 108 13.01 -6.35 3.60
N ASP A 109 12.04 -6.25 2.68
CA ASP A 109 12.30 -5.91 1.26
C ASP A 109 13.11 -4.58 1.20
N PRO A 110 14.32 -4.58 0.63
CA PRO A 110 15.19 -3.40 0.63
C PRO A 110 14.66 -2.27 -0.27
N THR A 111 13.57 -2.50 -1.00
CA THR A 111 13.00 -1.59 -1.98
C THR A 111 11.80 -0.82 -1.41
N PRO A 112 12.00 0.40 -0.91
CA PRO A 112 10.89 1.22 -0.42
C PRO A 112 9.97 1.66 -1.56
N CYS A 113 8.70 1.89 -1.23
CA CYS A 113 7.75 2.55 -2.12
C CYS A 113 8.31 3.90 -2.61
N PRO A 114 8.18 4.26 -3.91
CA PRO A 114 8.65 5.55 -4.43
C PRO A 114 8.06 6.78 -3.71
N LEU A 115 6.86 6.63 -3.13
CA LEU A 115 6.14 7.68 -2.39
C LEU A 115 6.51 7.73 -0.90
N LEU A 116 7.42 6.87 -0.42
CA LEU A 116 7.92 6.89 0.95
C LEU A 116 8.96 8.01 1.11
N SER A 117 8.71 8.89 2.07
CA SER A 117 9.65 9.94 2.48
C SER A 117 10.76 9.38 3.38
N THR A 118 11.80 10.17 3.60
CA THR A 118 12.93 9.79 4.45
C THR A 118 12.57 9.71 5.94
N ASP A 119 11.48 10.35 6.38
CA ASP A 119 10.95 10.25 7.75
C ASP A 119 9.91 9.13 7.91
N GLY A 120 9.79 8.22 6.95
CA GLY A 120 8.91 7.05 7.03
C GLY A 120 7.43 7.34 6.76
N ARG A 121 7.09 8.51 6.21
CA ARG A 121 5.71 8.90 5.91
C ARG A 121 5.41 8.72 4.43
N CYS A 122 4.17 8.35 4.11
CA CYS A 122 3.72 8.40 2.72
C CYS A 122 3.48 9.86 2.33
N LEU A 123 4.12 10.33 1.26
CA LEU A 123 3.96 11.69 0.73
C LEU A 123 2.53 11.99 0.29
N VAL A 124 1.75 10.95 -0.03
CA VAL A 124 0.35 11.06 -0.47
C VAL A 124 -0.58 10.25 0.41
N TYR A 125 -0.32 10.20 1.73
CA TYR A 125 -1.00 9.31 2.68
C TYR A 125 -2.54 9.31 2.55
N ALA A 126 -3.16 10.48 2.35
CA ALA A 126 -4.62 10.58 2.17
C ALA A 126 -5.14 9.87 0.90
N HIS A 127 -4.30 9.68 -0.11
CA HIS A 127 -4.61 9.06 -1.40
C HIS A 127 -4.04 7.64 -1.52
N ARG A 128 -3.64 7.02 -0.40
CA ARG A 128 -3.07 5.67 -0.42
C ARG A 128 -4.09 4.62 -0.93
N PRO A 129 -3.63 3.59 -1.65
CA PRO A 129 -4.49 2.51 -2.15
C PRO A 129 -5.22 1.74 -1.05
N MET A 130 -6.28 1.01 -1.40
CA MET A 130 -7.01 0.12 -0.48
C MET A 130 -6.09 -0.87 0.25
N THR A 131 -5.17 -1.53 -0.46
CA THR A 131 -4.19 -2.46 0.15
C THR A 131 -3.43 -1.79 1.28
N CYS A 132 -2.95 -0.56 1.09
CA CYS A 132 -2.23 0.19 2.13
C CYS A 132 -3.08 0.64 3.34
N ARG A 133 -4.41 0.51 3.27
CA ARG A 133 -5.35 0.84 4.36
C ARG A 133 -5.75 -0.36 5.17
N LEU A 134 -5.72 -1.54 4.56
CA LEU A 134 -6.09 -2.80 5.19
C LEU A 134 -4.86 -3.53 5.71
N HIS A 135 -3.74 -3.41 4.99
CA HIS A 135 -2.52 -4.11 5.33
C HIS A 135 -2.04 -3.73 6.73
N GLY A 136 -1.71 -4.77 7.50
CA GLY A 136 -1.30 -4.69 8.88
C GLY A 136 -2.28 -5.34 9.83
N LEU A 137 -3.58 -5.35 9.52
CA LEU A 137 -4.53 -6.11 10.32
C LEU A 137 -4.54 -7.59 9.91
N PRO A 138 -4.74 -8.51 10.88
CA PRO A 138 -4.99 -9.93 10.61
C PRO A 138 -6.24 -10.12 9.77
N ASN A 139 -6.23 -11.14 8.92
CA ASN A 139 -7.32 -11.47 8.02
C ASN A 139 -8.29 -12.43 8.71
N ILE A 140 -9.17 -11.87 9.55
CA ILE A 140 -10.13 -12.63 10.36
C ILE A 140 -11.51 -12.64 9.71
N ASP A 141 -12.12 -13.82 9.58
CA ASP A 141 -13.48 -13.97 9.06
C ASP A 141 -14.57 -13.74 10.14
N CYS A 142 -15.85 -13.91 9.77
CA CYS A 142 -16.95 -13.71 10.71
C CYS A 142 -17.06 -14.81 11.79
N SER A 143 -16.36 -15.93 11.65
CA SER A 143 -16.28 -16.99 12.65
C SER A 143 -15.19 -16.74 13.70
N GLY A 144 -14.29 -15.79 13.43
CA GLY A 144 -13.11 -15.52 14.24
C GLY A 144 -11.89 -16.33 13.79
N GLU A 145 -11.95 -16.98 12.64
CA GLU A 145 -10.83 -17.74 12.10
C GLU A 145 -9.96 -16.85 11.21
N SER A 146 -8.64 -16.94 11.38
CA SER A 146 -7.69 -16.34 10.45
C SER A 146 -7.69 -17.14 9.15
N PHE A 147 -8.06 -16.50 8.04
CA PHE A 147 -8.06 -17.13 6.72
C PHE A 147 -6.79 -16.84 5.91
N SER A 148 -5.89 -16.01 6.43
CA SER A 148 -4.58 -15.71 5.84
C SER A 148 -3.60 -15.19 6.90
N ASP A 149 -2.37 -15.71 6.85
CA ASP A 149 -1.26 -15.28 7.71
C ASP A 149 -0.57 -14.00 7.19
N GLU A 150 -1.07 -13.42 6.09
CA GLU A 150 -0.49 -12.24 5.45
C GLU A 150 -0.95 -10.95 6.14
N TYR A 151 -0.32 -10.64 7.27
CA TYR A 151 -0.43 -9.35 7.96
C TYR A 151 0.93 -8.90 8.49
N CYS A 152 0.99 -7.68 9.01
CA CYS A 152 2.26 -7.09 9.43
C CYS A 152 2.87 -7.89 10.59
N THR A 153 4.09 -8.42 10.37
CA THR A 153 4.86 -9.21 11.36
C THR A 153 5.25 -8.40 12.59
N LEU A 154 5.01 -7.09 12.58
CA LEU A 154 5.20 -6.21 13.73
C LEU A 154 3.98 -6.13 14.67
N ASN A 155 2.84 -6.65 14.26
CA ASN A 155 1.62 -6.69 15.07
C ASN A 155 1.48 -8.04 15.76
N PHE A 156 0.78 -8.07 16.89
CA PHE A 156 0.46 -9.29 17.65
C PHE A 156 1.69 -10.16 18.01
N LYS A 157 2.88 -9.56 18.21
CA LYS A 157 4.12 -10.32 18.53
C LYS A 157 4.06 -11.18 19.80
N GLN A 158 3.11 -10.89 20.68
CA GLN A 158 2.97 -11.52 22.00
C GLN A 158 1.55 -12.07 22.24
N ALA A 159 0.70 -12.09 21.21
CA ALA A 159 -0.70 -12.50 21.33
C ALA A 159 -1.17 -13.15 20.02
N ASP A 160 -2.18 -14.01 20.10
CA ASP A 160 -2.89 -14.51 18.93
C ASP A 160 -3.90 -13.42 18.49
N PRO A 161 -3.90 -12.99 17.22
CA PRO A 161 -4.82 -11.96 16.72
C PRO A 161 -6.32 -12.23 16.86
#